data_AF-A0A6J4YGX3-F1
#
_entry.id   AF-A0A6J4YGX3-F1
#
_cell.length_a   1.000
_cell.length_b   1.000
_cell.length_c   1.000
_cell.angle_alpha   90.00
_cell.angle_beta   90.00
_cell.angle_gamma   90.00
#
_symmetry.space_group_name_H-M   'P 1'
#
loop_
_entity.id
_entity.type
_entity.pdbx_description
1 polymer ?
#
loop_
_entity_poly.entity_id
_entity_poly.type
_entity_poly.pdbx_seq_one_letter_code
_entity_poly.pdbx_strand_id
1 'polypeptide(L)'
;MKNFKFVWVTILVSVFIAIVCFPAWGAKTIKIGVIGPMQFVQGKGHWNGAVMAAEEINAGGGVKVGDKKMKIELVKADSNEFLNVTDATNAMERLMTRDKVDFVVGGFRSEAVLAMQDIAMDYRACA
;
A
#
# COMPACT_ATOMS: atom_id res chain seq x y z
N MET A 1 5.95 42.94 40.05
CA MET A 1 4.69 42.44 39.44
C MET A 1 4.70 42.32 37.91
N LYS A 2 5.59 42.99 37.14
CA LYS A 2 5.62 42.88 35.66
C LYS A 2 6.26 41.58 35.14
N ASN A 3 7.21 41.01 35.89
CA ASN A 3 7.97 39.82 35.46
C ASN A 3 7.15 38.52 35.56
N PHE A 4 6.14 38.47 36.43
CA PHE A 4 5.29 37.29 36.62
C PHE A 4 4.31 37.09 35.45
N LYS A 5 3.82 38.18 34.85
CA LYS A 5 3.00 38.15 33.63
C LYS A 5 3.82 37.71 32.40
N PHE A 6 5.11 38.07 32.37
CA PHE A 6 6.01 37.70 31.27
C PHE A 6 6.32 36.20 31.27
N VAL A 7 6.50 35.60 32.45
CA VAL A 7 6.69 34.15 32.63
C VAL A 7 5.43 33.35 32.27
N TRP A 8 4.25 33.87 32.58
CA TRP A 8 2.99 33.23 32.19
C TRP A 8 2.75 33.26 30.68
N VAL A 9 3.13 34.35 30.02
CA VAL A 9 3.03 34.49 28.55
C VAL A 9 4.00 33.54 27.84
N THR A 10 5.24 33.39 28.34
CA THR A 10 6.19 32.45 27.73
C THR A 10 5.79 30.99 27.92
N ILE A 11 5.20 30.63 29.07
CA ILE A 11 4.66 29.28 29.30
C ILE A 11 3.48 29.00 28.36
N LEU A 12 2.53 29.94 28.22
CA LEU A 12 1.38 29.79 27.31
C LEU A 12 1.81 29.65 25.84
N VAL A 13 2.82 30.40 25.40
CA VAL A 13 3.38 30.28 24.03
C VAL A 13 4.07 28.93 23.83
N SER A 14 4.80 28.42 24.83
CA SER A 14 5.45 27.11 24.74
C SER A 14 4.45 25.94 24.65
N VAL A 15 3.32 26.04 25.36
CA VAL A 15 2.24 25.03 25.32
C VAL A 15 1.50 25.08 23.97
N PHE A 16 1.33 26.27 23.40
CA PHE A 16 0.70 26.42 22.08
C PHE A 16 1.56 25.80 20.96
N ILE A 17 2.89 25.96 21.02
CA ILE A 17 3.83 25.34 20.06
C ILE A 17 3.82 23.80 20.17
N ALA A 18 3.65 23.26 21.38
CA ALA A 18 3.56 21.81 21.58
C ALA A 18 2.28 21.19 20.98
N ILE A 19 1.17 21.94 20.91
CA ILE A 19 -0.10 21.48 20.32
C ILE A 19 -0.07 21.52 18.78
N VAL A 20 0.68 22.44 18.18
CA VAL A 20 0.83 22.52 16.71
C VAL A 20 1.77 21.42 16.18
N CYS A 21 2.57 20.80 17.04
CA CYS A 21 3.46 19.68 16.70
C CYS A 21 2.83 18.30 16.91
N PHE A 22 1.49 18.21 16.98
CA PHE A 22 0.84 16.90 16.87
C PHE A 22 1.15 16.32 15.48
N PRO A 23 1.73 15.11 15.40
CA PRO A 23 2.00 14.49 14.12
C PRO A 23 0.65 14.30 13.45
N ALA A 24 0.48 14.89 12.26
CA ALA A 24 -0.66 14.61 11.40
C ALA A 24 -0.84 13.09 11.36
N TRP A 25 -1.99 12.59 11.84
CA TRP A 25 -2.31 11.17 11.79
C TRP A 25 -2.07 10.69 10.36
N GLY A 26 -1.01 9.90 10.18
CA GLY A 26 -0.52 9.52 8.87
C GLY A 26 -1.67 8.97 8.04
N ALA A 27 -1.83 9.52 6.83
CA ALA A 27 -2.77 9.00 5.85
C ALA A 27 -2.42 7.52 5.64
N LYS A 28 -3.20 6.62 6.24
CA LYS A 28 -2.99 5.19 6.05
C LYS A 28 -3.25 4.89 4.57
N THR A 29 -2.26 4.30 3.91
CA THR A 29 -2.40 3.79 2.55
C THR A 29 -2.77 2.31 2.61
N ILE A 30 -3.56 1.86 1.63
CA ILE A 30 -3.79 0.45 1.35
C ILE A 30 -2.81 0.07 0.25
N LYS A 31 -1.92 -0.86 0.53
CA LYS A 31 -0.96 -1.35 -0.46
C LYS A 31 -1.53 -2.53 -1.21
N ILE A 32 -1.64 -2.39 -2.53
CA ILE A 32 -2.12 -3.45 -3.41
C ILE A 32 -0.95 -3.90 -4.29
N GLY A 33 -0.56 -5.16 -4.15
CA GLY A 33 0.40 -5.81 -5.03
C GLY A 33 -0.25 -6.20 -6.35
N VAL A 34 0.30 -5.76 -7.47
CA VAL A 34 -0.11 -6.16 -8.81
C VAL A 34 0.94 -7.12 -9.35
N ILE A 35 0.57 -8.39 -9.46
CA ILE A 35 1.45 -9.48 -9.88
C ILE A 35 1.05 -10.00 -11.27
N GLY A 36 2.04 -10.32 -12.10
CA GLY A 36 1.82 -10.81 -13.45
C GLY A 36 3.08 -10.79 -14.29
N PRO A 37 3.04 -11.30 -15.53
CA PRO A 37 4.23 -11.40 -16.37
C PRO A 37 4.50 -10.04 -17.02
N MET A 38 5.23 -9.16 -16.31
CA MET A 38 5.29 -7.72 -16.61
C MET A 38 6.00 -7.39 -17.92
N GLN A 39 6.76 -8.35 -18.47
CA GLN A 39 7.39 -8.24 -19.78
C GLN A 39 6.40 -8.43 -20.94
N PHE A 40 5.26 -9.07 -20.68
CA PHE A 40 4.28 -9.46 -21.70
C PHE A 40 3.04 -8.56 -21.68
N VAL A 41 2.23 -8.64 -22.73
CA VAL A 41 1.05 -7.77 -22.91
C VAL A 41 0.04 -7.93 -21.77
N GLN A 42 -0.08 -9.14 -21.22
CA GLN A 42 -0.95 -9.46 -20.09
C GLN A 42 -0.53 -8.69 -18.83
N GLY A 43 0.74 -8.77 -18.44
CA GLY A 43 1.24 -8.05 -17.27
C GLY A 43 1.23 -6.52 -17.44
N LYS A 44 1.53 -6.03 -18.65
CA LYS A 44 1.38 -4.60 -18.97
C LYS A 44 -0.07 -4.14 -18.82
N GLY A 45 -1.03 -4.95 -19.28
CA GLY A 45 -2.46 -4.71 -19.10
C GLY A 45 -2.86 -4.67 -17.64
N HIS A 46 -2.43 -5.65 -16.83
CA HIS A 46 -2.69 -5.68 -15.39
C HIS A 46 -2.20 -4.40 -14.70
N TRP A 47 -0.95 -4.00 -14.97
CA TRP A 47 -0.38 -2.79 -14.39
C TRP A 47 -1.12 -1.53 -14.80
N ASN A 48 -1.39 -1.35 -16.09
CA ASN A 48 -2.04 -0.14 -16.59
C ASN A 48 -3.49 -0.02 -16.07
N GLY A 49 -4.23 -1.13 -16.05
CA GLY A 49 -5.59 -1.17 -15.49
C GLY A 49 -5.61 -0.85 -14.00
N ALA A 50 -4.66 -1.41 -13.24
CA ALA A 50 -4.53 -1.11 -11.82
C ALA A 50 -4.20 0.37 -11.58
N VAL A 51 -3.27 0.95 -12.36
CA VAL A 51 -2.91 2.38 -12.27
C VAL A 51 -4.13 3.26 -12.55
N MET A 52 -4.86 3.00 -13.64
CA MET A 52 -6.07 3.74 -13.98
C MET A 52 -7.10 3.70 -12.85
N ALA A 53 -7.39 2.51 -12.31
CA ALA A 53 -8.33 2.36 -11.20
C ALA A 53 -7.84 3.06 -9.92
N ALA A 54 -6.55 2.95 -9.60
CA ALA A 54 -5.98 3.62 -8.43
C ALA A 54 -6.03 5.14 -8.55
N GLU A 55 -5.76 5.68 -9.75
CA GLU A 55 -5.85 7.12 -10.03
C GLU A 55 -7.29 7.62 -9.86
N GLU A 56 -8.28 6.95 -10.47
CA GLU A 56 -9.69 7.30 -10.35
C GLU A 56 -10.17 7.26 -8.89
N ILE A 57 -9.86 6.18 -8.16
CA ILE A 57 -10.26 6.02 -6.77
C ILE A 57 -9.59 7.07 -5.88
N ASN A 58 -8.28 7.31 -6.07
CA ASN A 58 -7.55 8.29 -5.28
C ASN A 58 -8.00 9.72 -5.59
N ALA A 59 -8.35 10.03 -6.85
CA ALA A 59 -8.95 11.31 -7.24
C ALA A 59 -10.34 11.52 -6.60
N GLY A 60 -11.12 10.44 -6.46
CA GLY A 60 -12.39 10.41 -5.71
C GLY A 60 -12.24 10.54 -4.18
N GLY A 61 -11.00 10.66 -3.68
CA GLY A 61 -10.69 10.82 -2.26
C GLY A 61 -10.34 9.52 -1.53
N GLY A 62 -10.13 8.42 -2.26
CA GLY A 62 -9.69 7.13 -1.71
C GLY A 62 -10.84 6.22 -1.26
N VAL A 63 -10.47 5.07 -0.70
CA VAL A 63 -11.40 4.02 -0.24
C VAL A 63 -11.84 4.31 1.20
N LYS A 64 -13.13 4.20 1.47
CA LYS A 64 -13.67 4.30 2.84
C LYS A 64 -13.52 2.96 3.56
N VAL A 65 -12.69 2.93 4.60
CA VAL A 65 -12.49 1.77 5.48
C VAL A 65 -12.97 2.16 6.88
N GLY A 66 -14.18 1.72 7.23
CA GLY A 66 -14.88 2.19 8.43
C GLY A 66 -15.12 3.70 8.36
N ASP A 67 -14.63 4.44 9.34
CA ASP A 67 -14.76 5.90 9.40
C ASP A 67 -13.64 6.67 8.69
N LYS A 68 -12.65 5.97 8.13
CA LYS A 68 -11.44 6.58 7.55
C LYS A 68 -11.43 6.46 6.04
N LYS A 69 -10.93 7.49 5.36
CA LYS A 69 -10.57 7.40 3.93
C LYS A 69 -9.09 7.07 3.81
N MET A 70 -8.78 6.04 3.03
CA MET A 70 -7.42 5.55 2.80
C MET A 70 -7.12 5.60 1.30
N LYS A 71 -5.91 6.03 0.94
CA LYS A 71 -5.47 6.05 -0.46
C LYS A 71 -4.91 4.70 -0.87
N ILE A 72 -5.04 4.35 -2.14
CA ILE A 72 -4.45 3.16 -2.73
C ILE A 72 -3.02 3.46 -3.16
N GLU A 73 -2.09 2.59 -2.78
CA GLU A 73 -0.71 2.56 -3.25
C GLU A 73 -0.48 1.23 -3.98
N LEU A 74 0.03 1.28 -5.21
CA LEU A 74 0.27 0.08 -6.01
C LEU A 74 1.73 -0.35 -5.91
N VAL A 75 1.95 -1.65 -5.72
CA VAL A 75 3.27 -2.28 -5.76
C VAL A 75 3.32 -3.22 -6.94
N LYS A 76 4.29 -3.04 -7.83
CA LYS A 76 4.46 -3.88 -9.02
C LYS A 76 5.34 -5.09 -8.72
N ALA A 77 4.90 -6.30 -9.11
CA ALA A 77 5.69 -7.51 -9.07
C ALA A 77 5.68 -8.24 -10.42
N ASP A 78 6.86 -8.54 -10.95
CA ASP A 78 7.01 -9.37 -12.14
C ASP A 78 7.09 -10.85 -11.73
N SER A 79 6.08 -11.64 -12.10
CA SER A 79 6.02 -13.06 -11.79
C SER A 79 6.84 -13.90 -12.75
N ASN A 80 7.17 -13.38 -13.94
CA ASN A 80 7.83 -14.14 -15.01
C ASN A 80 7.19 -15.52 -15.31
N GLU A 81 5.90 -15.68 -15.00
CA GLU A 81 5.26 -17.00 -14.90
C GLU A 81 5.15 -17.73 -16.25
N PHE A 82 5.27 -17.02 -17.38
CA PHE A 82 5.40 -17.64 -18.70
C PHE A 82 6.68 -18.45 -18.87
N LEU A 83 7.77 -18.04 -18.22
CA LEU A 83 9.07 -18.69 -18.35
C LEU A 83 9.32 -19.66 -17.19
N ASN A 84 9.00 -19.26 -15.97
CA ASN A 84 9.29 -20.04 -14.78
C ASN A 84 8.24 -19.82 -13.69
N VAL A 85 7.65 -20.90 -13.19
CA VAL A 85 6.65 -20.85 -12.12
C VAL A 85 7.28 -20.51 -10.77
N THR A 86 8.54 -20.92 -10.53
CA THR A 86 9.26 -20.61 -9.27
C THR A 86 9.54 -19.12 -9.12
N ASP A 87 9.68 -18.38 -10.24
CA ASP A 87 9.84 -16.93 -10.18
C ASP A 87 8.55 -16.27 -9.67
N ALA A 88 7.39 -16.84 -10.00
CA ALA A 88 6.08 -16.35 -9.56
C ALA A 88 5.90 -16.51 -8.05
N THR A 89 6.30 -17.65 -7.48
CA THR A 89 6.26 -17.89 -6.03
C THR A 89 7.20 -16.94 -5.28
N ASN A 90 8.42 -16.73 -5.79
CA ASN A 90 9.38 -15.77 -5.21
C ASN A 90 8.86 -14.33 -5.28
N ALA A 91 8.21 -13.95 -6.38
CA ALA A 91 7.60 -12.64 -6.53
C ALA A 91 6.46 -12.42 -5.52
N MET A 92 5.64 -13.45 -5.30
CA MET A 92 4.60 -13.43 -4.27
C MET A 92 5.20 -13.32 -2.87
N GLU A 93 6.22 -14.11 -2.53
CA GLU A 93 6.91 -14.03 -1.22
C GLU A 93 7.47 -12.63 -0.97
N ARG A 94 8.05 -11.99 -1.99
CA ARG A 94 8.58 -10.62 -1.88
C ARG A 94 7.46 -9.61 -1.60
N LEU A 95 6.31 -9.74 -2.25
CA LEU A 95 5.14 -8.88 -1.98
C LEU A 95 4.70 -9.02 -0.51
N MET A 96 4.70 -10.23 0.02
CA MET A 96 4.27 -10.51 1.41
C MET A 96 5.30 -10.04 2.44
N THR A 97 6.58 -10.33 2.23
CA THR A 97 7.62 -10.16 3.25
C THR A 97 8.26 -8.77 3.22
N ARG A 98 8.66 -8.33 2.02
CA ARG A 98 9.43 -7.09 1.84
C ARG A 98 8.52 -5.90 1.65
N ASP A 99 7.61 -6.00 0.71
CA ASP A 99 6.75 -4.88 0.32
C ASP A 99 5.53 -4.76 1.25
N LYS A 100 5.19 -5.86 1.97
CA LYS A 100 4.12 -5.96 2.97
C LYS A 100 2.82 -5.38 2.46
N VAL A 101 2.39 -5.89 1.31
CA VAL A 101 1.12 -5.49 0.70
C VAL A 101 -0.06 -6.07 1.48
N ASP A 102 -1.17 -5.34 1.52
CA ASP A 102 -2.38 -5.76 2.22
C ASP A 102 -3.21 -6.73 1.36
N PHE A 103 -3.19 -6.51 0.04
CA PHE A 103 -3.93 -7.29 -0.95
C PHE A 103 -3.05 -7.55 -2.18
N VAL A 104 -3.30 -8.64 -2.88
CA VAL A 104 -2.67 -8.93 -4.18
C VAL A 104 -3.74 -9.12 -5.23
N VAL A 105 -3.46 -8.67 -6.45
CA VAL A 105 -4.30 -8.87 -7.62
C VAL A 105 -3.44 -9.25 -8.83
N GLY A 106 -3.95 -10.19 -9.63
CA GLY A 106 -3.35 -10.58 -10.90
C GLY A 106 -2.96 -12.05 -10.94
N GLY A 107 -1.84 -12.33 -11.59
CA GLY A 107 -1.47 -13.66 -12.05
C GLY A 107 -2.18 -14.02 -13.36
N PHE A 108 -1.57 -14.93 -14.13
CA PHE A 108 -2.06 -15.26 -15.47
C PHE A 108 -2.13 -16.76 -15.74
N ARG A 109 -1.10 -17.54 -15.34
CA ARG A 109 -1.08 -18.99 -15.55
C ARG A 109 -1.69 -19.68 -14.34
N SER A 110 -2.71 -20.49 -14.54
CA SER A 110 -3.45 -21.14 -13.46
C SER A 110 -2.55 -21.95 -12.52
N GLU A 111 -1.59 -22.68 -13.06
CA GLU A 111 -0.60 -23.44 -12.28
C GLU A 111 0.30 -22.57 -11.41
N ALA A 112 0.66 -21.36 -11.87
CA ALA A 112 1.45 -20.42 -11.08
C ALA A 112 0.57 -19.72 -10.04
N VAL A 113 -0.67 -19.36 -10.42
CA VAL A 113 -1.64 -18.75 -9.51
C VAL A 113 -1.97 -19.66 -8.33
N LEU A 114 -2.16 -20.96 -8.56
CA LEU A 114 -2.39 -21.92 -7.47
C LEU A 114 -1.22 -21.95 -6.48
N ALA A 115 0.02 -21.96 -6.97
CA ALA A 115 1.20 -21.92 -6.10
C ALA A 115 1.34 -20.58 -5.37
N MET A 116 1.02 -19.46 -6.04
CA MET A 116 1.00 -18.13 -5.42
C MET A 116 -0.08 -18.00 -4.34
N GLN A 117 -1.23 -18.65 -4.53
CA GLN A 117 -2.34 -18.63 -3.58
C GLN A 117 -1.97 -19.29 -2.26
N ASP A 118 -1.30 -20.45 -2.30
CA ASP A 118 -0.82 -21.13 -1.09
C ASP A 118 0.08 -20.22 -0.24
N ILE A 119 1.01 -19.52 -0.89
CA ILE A 119 1.90 -18.55 -0.23
C ILE A 119 1.09 -17.39 0.35
N ALA A 120 0.17 -16.80 -0.41
CA ALA A 120 -0.63 -15.69 0.08
C ALA A 120 -1.48 -16.08 1.32
N MET A 121 -2.02 -17.31 1.35
CA MET A 121 -2.76 -17.84 2.48
C MET A 121 -1.89 -17.99 3.74
N ASP A 122 -0.65 -18.44 3.60
CA ASP A 122 0.31 -18.53 4.73
C ASP A 122 0.55 -17.16 5.39
N TYR A 123 0.56 -16.09 4.59
CA TYR A 123 0.73 -14.71 5.07
C TYR A 123 -0.60 -14.00 5.38
N ARG A 124 -1.74 -14.70 5.25
CA ARG A 124 -3.11 -14.15 5.45
C ARG A 124 -3.43 -12.94 4.56
N ALA A 125 -2.76 -12.83 3.41
CA ALA A 125 -3.13 -11.87 2.39
C ALA A 125 -4.20 -12.48 1.48
N CYS A 126 -5.21 -11.70 1.11
CA CYS A 126 -6.15 -12.13 0.07
C CYS A 126 -5.45 -11.98 -1.29
N ALA A 127 -5.30 -13.09 -2.02
CA ALA A 127 -4.83 -13.16 -3.40
C ALA A 127 -5.95 -13.62 -4.32
#